data_AF-A0A7S3EZP7-F1
#
_entry.id   AF-A0A7S3EZP7-F1
#
_cell.length_a   1.000
_cell.length_b   1.000
_cell.length_c   1.000
_cell.angle_alpha   90.00
_cell.angle_beta   90.00
_cell.angle_gamma   90.00
#
_symmetry.space_group_name_H-M   'P 1'
#
loop_
_entity.id
_entity.type
_entity.pdbx_description
1 polymer ?
#
loop_
_entity_poly.entity_id
_entity_poly.type
_entity_poly.pdbx_seq_one_letter_code
_entity_poly.pdbx_strand_id
1 'polypeptide(L)'
;MAAAIKDFRGQLGPGKYRADMFQSFLVALASDVPAGVAAITNTKTVVSLMRIPDAQAAQALEGAAAELQKQPSVLGKLTFMAERAMPMASSMAKLRTRFPNWSLDTVTALQRAMLENLYRDLCDELPPDTIADSNTLEVLGLSAAEASRLMQEVQEKKAAAEAAALAEQEEQERAQQLQRAMEAASALSPSESRDDDVEDGGGDAAPIGAAGTHEYECTQCGYVLFPAAGRESKFFGDAFKCPQCGAAKSSFVDNGPV
;
A
#
# COMPACT_ATOMS: atom_id res chain seq x y z
N MET A 1 25.68 -21.11 -31.00
CA MET A 1 24.78 -21.61 -29.95
C MET A 1 24.91 -23.12 -29.71
N ALA A 2 24.89 -23.98 -30.75
CA ALA A 2 24.98 -25.45 -30.57
C ALA A 2 26.28 -25.96 -29.89
N ALA A 3 27.43 -25.36 -30.20
CA ALA A 3 28.72 -25.71 -29.56
C ALA A 3 28.72 -25.36 -28.05
N ALA A 4 28.29 -24.14 -27.69
CA ALA A 4 28.16 -23.72 -26.30
C ALA A 4 27.19 -24.60 -25.49
N ILE A 5 26.08 -25.04 -26.09
CA ILE A 5 25.15 -25.97 -25.45
C ILE A 5 25.80 -27.35 -25.24
N LYS A 6 26.61 -27.81 -26.20
CA LYS A 6 27.33 -29.09 -26.08
C LYS A 6 28.40 -29.02 -24.98
N ASP A 7 29.14 -27.93 -24.90
CA ASP A 7 30.17 -27.72 -23.87
C ASP A 7 29.55 -27.61 -22.48
N PHE A 8 28.47 -26.81 -22.33
CA PHE A 8 27.70 -26.74 -21.08
C PHE A 8 27.20 -28.12 -20.65
N ARG A 9 26.66 -28.92 -21.58
CA ARG A 9 26.22 -30.29 -21.29
C ARG A 9 27.35 -31.24 -20.91
N GLY A 10 28.56 -31.01 -21.44
CA GLY A 10 29.76 -31.74 -21.06
C GLY A 10 30.27 -31.37 -19.67
N GLN A 11 30.00 -30.13 -19.23
CA GLN A 11 30.31 -29.63 -17.89
C GLN A 11 29.27 -30.03 -16.84
N LEU A 12 28.02 -30.30 -17.25
CA LEU A 12 27.04 -30.91 -16.35
C LEU A 12 27.58 -32.26 -15.87
N GLY A 13 27.78 -32.39 -14.56
CA GLY A 13 28.30 -33.60 -13.93
C GLY A 13 27.51 -34.87 -14.30
N PRO A 14 28.01 -36.06 -13.91
CA PRO A 14 27.38 -37.33 -14.27
C PRO A 14 25.90 -37.30 -13.89
N GLY A 15 25.05 -37.92 -14.73
CA GLY A 15 23.58 -37.77 -14.70
C GLY A 15 22.94 -37.94 -13.32
N LYS A 16 23.56 -38.72 -12.43
CA LYS A 16 23.15 -38.92 -11.03
C LYS A 16 23.09 -37.63 -10.19
N TYR A 17 23.88 -36.60 -10.49
CA TYR A 17 23.89 -35.33 -9.74
C TYR A 17 23.02 -34.24 -10.36
N ARG A 18 22.43 -34.47 -11.54
CA ARG A 18 21.65 -33.43 -12.21
C ARG A 18 20.39 -33.06 -11.44
N ALA A 19 19.76 -34.03 -10.79
CA ALA A 19 18.59 -33.79 -9.95
C ALA A 19 18.96 -32.94 -8.72
N ASP A 20 20.06 -33.27 -8.03
CA ASP A 20 20.54 -32.49 -6.88
C ASP A 20 20.94 -31.07 -7.27
N MET A 21 21.66 -30.91 -8.39
CA MET A 21 22.00 -29.60 -8.95
C MET A 21 20.74 -28.80 -9.29
N PHE A 22 19.70 -29.46 -9.82
CA PHE A 22 18.44 -28.80 -10.13
C PHE A 22 17.71 -28.35 -8.87
N GLN A 23 17.68 -29.18 -7.83
CA GLN A 23 17.11 -28.79 -6.54
C GLN A 23 17.83 -27.55 -5.99
N SER A 24 19.16 -27.55 -5.94
CA SER A 24 19.95 -26.39 -5.49
C SER A 24 19.68 -25.16 -6.35
N PHE A 25 19.57 -25.32 -7.67
CA PHE A 25 19.18 -24.24 -8.58
C PHE A 25 17.79 -23.68 -8.23
N LEU A 26 16.79 -24.53 -7.96
CA LEU A 26 15.43 -24.08 -7.62
C LEU A 26 15.41 -23.32 -6.29
N VAL A 27 16.18 -23.75 -5.30
CA VAL A 27 16.32 -23.06 -4.00
C VAL A 27 17.01 -21.70 -4.17
N ALA A 28 18.09 -21.63 -4.96
CA ALA A 28 18.80 -20.39 -5.24
C ALA A 28 17.94 -19.42 -6.07
N LEU A 29 17.26 -19.91 -7.10
CA LEU A 29 16.29 -19.15 -7.89
C LEU A 29 15.23 -18.51 -7.00
N ALA A 30 14.65 -19.30 -6.09
CA ALA A 30 13.65 -18.82 -5.15
C ALA A 30 14.23 -17.91 -4.06
N SER A 31 15.48 -18.01 -3.69
CA SER A 31 16.06 -17.12 -2.67
C SER A 31 16.51 -15.79 -3.28
N ASP A 32 17.27 -15.85 -4.36
CA ASP A 32 18.13 -14.74 -4.81
C ASP A 32 17.56 -13.96 -5.99
N VAL A 33 16.68 -14.57 -6.79
CA VAL A 33 16.16 -13.95 -8.03
C VAL A 33 14.77 -13.36 -7.78
N PRO A 34 14.51 -12.09 -8.15
CA PRO A 34 13.16 -11.53 -8.07
C PRO A 34 12.21 -12.27 -9.02
N ALA A 35 10.95 -12.40 -8.62
CA ALA A 35 9.93 -12.97 -9.50
C ALA A 35 9.72 -12.03 -10.69
N GLY A 36 9.58 -12.57 -11.90
CA GLY A 36 9.34 -11.78 -13.09
C GLY A 36 9.43 -12.60 -14.36
N VAL A 37 9.07 -11.97 -15.48
CA VAL A 37 9.02 -12.61 -16.82
C VAL A 37 10.39 -13.19 -17.19
N ALA A 38 11.46 -12.44 -16.93
CA ALA A 38 12.83 -12.90 -17.18
C ALA A 38 13.19 -14.13 -16.33
N ALA A 39 12.84 -14.14 -15.04
CA ALA A 39 13.12 -15.27 -14.15
C ALA A 39 12.39 -16.55 -14.58
N ILE A 40 11.11 -16.43 -14.98
CA ILE A 40 10.32 -17.55 -15.49
C ILE A 40 10.91 -18.08 -16.81
N THR A 41 11.24 -17.18 -17.74
CA THR A 41 11.82 -17.53 -19.05
C THR A 41 13.18 -18.22 -18.88
N ASN A 42 14.02 -17.72 -17.98
CA ASN A 42 15.31 -18.32 -17.66
C ASN A 42 15.12 -19.71 -17.04
N THR A 43 14.14 -19.88 -16.15
CA THR A 43 13.81 -21.18 -15.56
C THR A 43 13.36 -22.18 -16.62
N LYS A 44 12.46 -21.78 -17.53
CA LYS A 44 12.01 -22.61 -18.67
C LYS A 44 13.19 -23.03 -19.53
N THR A 45 14.13 -22.11 -19.76
CA THR A 45 15.37 -22.38 -20.50
C THR A 45 16.26 -23.39 -19.76
N VAL A 46 16.50 -23.21 -18.45
CA VAL A 46 17.31 -24.14 -17.64
C VAL A 46 16.70 -25.55 -17.62
N VAL A 47 15.39 -25.66 -17.42
CA VAL A 47 14.66 -26.94 -17.47
C VAL A 47 14.91 -27.64 -18.81
N SER A 48 14.78 -26.92 -19.92
CA SER A 48 15.04 -27.46 -21.27
C SER A 48 16.51 -27.85 -21.50
N LEU A 49 17.46 -27.11 -20.91
CA LEU A 49 18.89 -27.32 -21.08
C LEU A 49 19.38 -28.55 -20.32
N MET A 50 18.89 -28.74 -19.09
CA MET A 50 19.35 -29.82 -18.22
C MET A 50 18.82 -31.21 -18.60
N ARG A 51 17.72 -31.26 -19.37
CA ARG A 51 17.11 -32.50 -19.88
C ARG A 51 16.88 -33.54 -18.77
N ILE A 52 16.37 -33.07 -17.63
CA ILE A 52 16.02 -33.94 -16.51
C ILE A 52 14.66 -34.57 -16.83
N PRO A 53 14.48 -35.89 -16.66
CA PRO A 53 13.18 -36.52 -16.80
C PRO A 53 12.15 -35.90 -15.84
N ASP A 54 10.90 -35.77 -16.27
CA ASP A 54 9.82 -35.17 -15.47
C ASP A 54 9.72 -35.76 -14.06
N ALA A 55 9.88 -37.08 -13.90
CA ALA A 55 9.87 -37.72 -12.59
C ALA A 55 10.99 -37.22 -11.64
N GLN A 56 12.19 -37.00 -12.17
CA GLN A 56 13.33 -36.48 -11.39
C GLN A 56 13.17 -34.98 -11.13
N ALA A 57 12.64 -34.21 -12.10
CA ALA A 57 12.32 -32.80 -11.91
C ALA A 57 11.25 -32.62 -10.82
N ALA A 58 10.25 -33.50 -10.76
CA ALA A 58 9.22 -33.50 -9.71
C ALA A 58 9.84 -33.76 -8.34
N GLN A 59 10.74 -34.74 -8.24
CA GLN A 59 11.44 -35.07 -6.99
C GLN A 59 12.32 -33.90 -6.52
N ALA A 60 13.10 -33.30 -7.42
CA ALA A 60 13.93 -32.14 -7.10
C ALA A 60 13.09 -30.94 -6.64
N LEU A 61 11.93 -30.71 -7.27
CA LEU A 61 11.00 -29.66 -6.89
C LEU A 61 10.35 -29.92 -5.52
N GLU A 62 9.95 -31.17 -5.23
CA GLU A 62 9.45 -31.56 -3.91
C GLU A 62 10.53 -31.39 -2.82
N GLY A 63 11.79 -31.73 -3.13
CA GLY A 63 12.94 -31.51 -2.25
C GLY A 63 13.19 -30.03 -1.96
N ALA A 64 13.21 -29.19 -2.99
CA ALA A 64 13.35 -27.73 -2.85
C ALA A 64 12.20 -27.13 -2.01
N ALA A 65 10.96 -27.58 -2.25
CA ALA A 65 9.81 -27.12 -1.49
C ALA A 65 9.87 -27.51 -0.01
N ALA A 66 10.39 -28.70 0.31
CA ALA A 66 10.59 -29.15 1.69
C ALA A 66 11.64 -28.30 2.42
N GLU A 67 12.73 -27.96 1.75
CA GLU A 67 13.79 -27.09 2.30
C GLU A 67 13.27 -25.68 2.60
N LEU A 68 12.42 -25.15 1.72
CA LEU A 68 11.82 -23.82 1.82
C LEU A 68 10.55 -23.75 2.68
N GLN A 69 10.09 -24.86 3.26
CA GLN A 69 8.81 -24.92 3.97
C GLN A 69 8.72 -23.95 5.15
N LYS A 70 9.86 -23.64 5.79
CA LYS A 70 9.95 -22.67 6.90
C LYS A 70 9.94 -21.22 6.44
N GLN A 71 10.01 -20.96 5.13
CA GLN A 71 10.05 -19.64 4.51
C GLN A 71 8.89 -19.49 3.51
N PRO A 72 7.65 -19.26 3.97
CA PRO A 72 6.45 -19.28 3.13
C PRO A 72 6.50 -18.30 1.95
N SER A 73 7.11 -17.12 2.12
CA SER A 73 7.27 -16.15 1.04
C SER A 73 8.20 -16.66 -0.07
N VAL A 74 9.31 -17.31 0.30
CA VAL A 74 10.28 -17.88 -0.64
C VAL A 74 9.69 -19.10 -1.35
N LEU A 75 9.01 -19.98 -0.60
CA LEU A 75 8.24 -21.09 -1.16
C LEU A 75 7.12 -20.61 -2.09
N GLY A 76 6.45 -19.50 -1.76
CA GLY A 76 5.46 -18.85 -2.59
C GLY A 76 6.05 -18.41 -3.93
N LYS A 77 7.25 -17.82 -3.92
CA LYS A 77 7.97 -17.42 -5.13
C LYS A 77 8.40 -18.63 -5.97
N LEU A 78 8.92 -19.69 -5.34
CA LEU A 78 9.23 -20.94 -6.03
C LEU A 78 7.99 -21.50 -6.72
N THR A 79 6.87 -21.58 -6.00
CA THR A 79 5.58 -22.06 -6.52
C THR A 79 5.15 -21.25 -7.74
N PHE A 80 5.21 -19.92 -7.64
CA PHE A 80 4.85 -19.00 -8.71
C PHE A 80 5.62 -19.24 -10.01
N MET A 81 6.95 -19.32 -9.90
CA MET A 81 7.84 -19.50 -11.05
C MET A 81 7.75 -20.92 -11.62
N ALA A 82 7.68 -21.92 -10.74
CA ALA A 82 7.58 -23.32 -11.11
C ALA A 82 6.33 -23.62 -11.95
N GLU A 83 5.18 -23.07 -11.54
CA GLU A 83 3.90 -23.26 -12.24
C GLU A 83 3.89 -22.76 -13.68
N ARG A 84 4.66 -21.71 -13.95
CA ARG A 84 4.73 -21.07 -15.28
C ARG A 84 5.88 -21.59 -16.13
N ALA A 85 6.96 -22.05 -15.50
CA ALA A 85 8.14 -22.52 -16.20
C ALA A 85 8.10 -24.02 -16.54
N MET A 86 7.32 -24.83 -15.82
CA MET A 86 7.36 -26.30 -15.92
C MET A 86 6.00 -26.92 -16.30
N PRO A 87 5.94 -27.84 -17.28
CA PRO A 87 4.69 -28.46 -17.75
C PRO A 87 4.26 -29.63 -16.85
N MET A 88 4.13 -29.42 -15.55
CA MET A 88 3.97 -30.49 -14.54
C MET A 88 2.81 -30.25 -13.57
N ALA A 89 1.58 -30.22 -14.09
CA ALA A 89 0.39 -29.83 -13.33
C ALA A 89 0.18 -30.61 -12.01
N SER A 90 0.46 -31.91 -11.99
CA SER A 90 0.32 -32.76 -10.79
C SER A 90 1.33 -32.40 -9.70
N SER A 91 2.59 -32.11 -10.06
CA SER A 91 3.61 -31.64 -9.12
C SER A 91 3.29 -30.26 -8.56
N MET A 92 2.71 -29.37 -9.39
CA MET A 92 2.30 -28.04 -8.94
C MET A 92 1.16 -28.09 -7.91
N ALA A 93 0.16 -28.95 -8.13
CA ALA A 93 -0.92 -29.15 -7.16
C ALA A 93 -0.39 -29.59 -5.79
N LYS A 94 0.61 -30.48 -5.77
CA LYS A 94 1.30 -30.89 -4.53
C LYS A 94 2.13 -29.78 -3.90
N LEU A 95 2.72 -28.87 -4.69
CA LEU A 95 3.48 -27.75 -4.14
C LEU A 95 2.60 -26.84 -3.28
N ARG A 96 1.38 -26.57 -3.76
CA ARG A 96 0.42 -25.72 -3.05
C ARG A 96 -0.03 -26.31 -1.70
N THR A 97 0.14 -27.62 -1.47
CA THR A 97 -0.16 -28.24 -0.18
C THR A 97 1.02 -28.24 0.80
N ARG A 98 2.19 -27.70 0.42
CA ARG A 98 3.38 -27.69 1.29
C ARG A 98 3.38 -26.56 2.32
N PHE A 99 2.48 -25.57 2.17
CA PHE A 99 2.36 -24.45 3.09
C PHE A 99 1.69 -24.90 4.40
N PRO A 100 2.41 -24.94 5.54
CA PRO A 100 1.89 -25.58 6.76
C PRO A 100 0.73 -24.81 7.40
N ASN A 101 0.69 -23.49 7.22
CA ASN A 101 -0.25 -22.60 7.92
C ASN A 101 -1.29 -21.98 6.99
N TRP A 102 -1.29 -22.31 5.70
CA TRP A 102 -2.15 -21.67 4.70
C TRP A 102 -3.05 -22.69 4.01
N SER A 103 -4.31 -22.33 3.81
CA SER A 103 -5.21 -23.13 2.99
C SER A 103 -4.83 -23.04 1.51
N LEU A 104 -5.30 -24.01 0.72
CA LEU A 104 -5.12 -23.98 -0.73
C LEU A 104 -5.69 -22.71 -1.37
N ASP A 105 -6.83 -22.23 -0.85
CA ASP A 105 -7.47 -21.00 -1.33
C ASP A 105 -6.61 -19.77 -1.02
N THR A 106 -6.03 -19.70 0.18
CA THR A 106 -5.10 -18.63 0.56
C THR A 106 -3.88 -18.63 -0.35
N VAL A 107 -3.27 -19.80 -0.59
CA VAL A 107 -2.12 -19.91 -1.50
C VAL A 107 -2.53 -19.46 -2.90
N THR A 108 -3.68 -19.90 -3.41
CA THR A 108 -4.18 -19.52 -4.74
C THR A 108 -4.40 -18.01 -4.84
N ALA A 109 -4.98 -17.38 -3.82
CA ALA A 109 -5.16 -15.94 -3.75
C ALA A 109 -3.82 -15.21 -3.73
N LEU A 110 -2.82 -15.69 -2.98
CA LEU A 110 -1.48 -15.11 -2.93
C LEU A 110 -0.75 -15.23 -4.27
N GLN A 111 -0.85 -16.37 -4.95
CA GLN A 111 -0.25 -16.58 -6.27
C GLN A 111 -0.89 -15.66 -7.33
N ARG A 112 -2.21 -15.45 -7.23
CA ARG A 112 -2.93 -14.50 -8.08
C ARG A 112 -2.53 -13.05 -7.78
N ALA A 113 -2.45 -12.67 -6.51
CA ALA A 113 -2.01 -11.32 -6.13
C ALA A 113 -0.57 -11.04 -6.61
N MET A 114 0.33 -12.03 -6.53
CA MET A 114 1.69 -11.91 -7.07
C MET A 114 1.68 -11.71 -8.58
N LEU A 115 0.84 -12.44 -9.33
CA LEU A 115 0.67 -12.26 -10.77
C LEU A 115 0.17 -10.85 -11.10
N GLU A 116 -0.87 -10.41 -10.41
CA GLU A 116 -1.49 -9.11 -10.63
C GLU A 116 -0.49 -8.00 -10.35
N ASN A 117 0.25 -8.04 -9.23
CA ASN A 117 1.27 -7.05 -8.92
C ASN A 117 2.39 -7.01 -9.97
N LEU A 118 2.93 -8.16 -10.37
CA LEU A 118 3.96 -8.22 -11.43
C LEU A 118 3.45 -7.63 -12.75
N TYR A 119 2.19 -7.86 -13.09
CA TYR A 119 1.61 -7.29 -14.29
C TYR A 119 1.39 -5.78 -14.16
N ARG A 120 1.02 -5.28 -12.97
CA ARG A 120 0.94 -3.83 -12.71
C ARG A 120 2.30 -3.16 -12.87
N ASP A 121 3.35 -3.75 -12.31
CA ASP A 121 4.71 -3.24 -12.45
C ASP A 121 5.13 -3.18 -13.94
N LEU A 122 4.77 -4.19 -14.73
CA LEU A 122 4.99 -4.17 -16.19
C LEU A 122 4.20 -3.05 -16.88
N CYS A 123 2.95 -2.80 -16.48
CA CYS A 123 2.16 -1.69 -17.02
C CYS A 123 2.76 -0.31 -16.71
N ASP A 124 3.57 -0.19 -15.65
CA ASP A 124 4.27 1.07 -15.33
C ASP A 124 5.46 1.32 -16.26
N GLU A 125 6.09 0.27 -16.78
CA GLU A 125 7.19 0.35 -17.74
C GLU A 125 6.72 0.50 -19.19
N LEU A 126 5.51 0.05 -19.50
CA LEU A 126 4.94 0.10 -20.84
C LEU A 126 4.39 1.51 -21.17
N PRO A 127 4.37 1.89 -22.46
CA PRO A 127 3.67 3.10 -22.88
C PRO A 127 2.19 3.05 -22.49
N PRO A 128 1.54 4.22 -22.30
CA PRO A 128 0.11 4.27 -22.01
C PRO A 128 -0.70 3.49 -23.05
N ASP A 129 -1.78 2.85 -22.61
CA ASP A 129 -2.71 2.07 -23.44
C ASP A 129 -2.08 0.88 -24.19
N THR A 130 -0.85 0.49 -23.85
CA THR A 130 -0.16 -0.62 -24.48
C THR A 130 -0.23 -1.87 -23.62
N ILE A 131 -0.74 -2.96 -24.20
CA ILE A 131 -0.75 -4.28 -23.55
C ILE A 131 0.60 -4.95 -23.80
N ALA A 132 1.06 -5.74 -22.83
CA ALA A 132 2.25 -6.56 -22.98
C ALA A 132 2.15 -7.48 -24.21
N ASP A 133 3.30 -7.80 -24.82
CA ASP A 133 3.36 -8.65 -25.99
C ASP A 133 2.86 -10.08 -25.71
N SER A 134 2.47 -10.80 -26.77
CA SER A 134 1.89 -12.13 -26.65
C SER A 134 2.78 -13.15 -25.94
N ASN A 135 4.12 -13.04 -26.06
CA ASN A 135 5.03 -13.97 -25.41
C ASN A 135 5.11 -13.68 -23.91
N THR A 136 5.13 -12.41 -23.51
CA THR A 136 5.03 -12.02 -22.10
C THR A 136 3.74 -12.52 -21.46
N LEU A 137 2.60 -12.38 -22.15
CA LEU A 137 1.32 -12.90 -21.66
C LEU A 137 1.32 -14.43 -21.51
N GLU A 138 1.90 -15.16 -22.48
CA GLU A 138 2.05 -16.61 -22.41
C GLU A 138 2.91 -17.04 -21.21
N VAL A 139 4.04 -16.36 -20.98
CA VAL A 139 4.93 -16.63 -19.84
C VAL A 139 4.24 -16.40 -18.50
N LEU A 140 3.41 -15.36 -18.41
CA LEU A 140 2.64 -15.05 -17.20
C LEU A 140 1.41 -15.94 -17.02
N GLY A 141 0.98 -16.64 -18.08
CA GLY A 141 -0.25 -17.43 -18.09
C GLY A 141 -1.51 -16.57 -18.05
N LEU A 142 -1.45 -15.33 -18.58
CA LEU A 142 -2.56 -14.41 -18.64
C LEU A 142 -3.26 -14.50 -20.00
N SER A 143 -4.59 -14.53 -19.99
CA SER A 143 -5.35 -14.31 -21.22
C SER A 143 -5.31 -12.84 -21.63
N ALA A 144 -5.47 -12.55 -22.92
CA ALA A 144 -5.57 -11.17 -23.42
C ALA A 144 -6.70 -10.39 -22.73
N ALA A 145 -7.83 -11.04 -22.43
CA ALA A 145 -8.95 -10.40 -21.74
C ALA A 145 -8.61 -10.03 -20.29
N GLU A 146 -7.90 -10.89 -19.56
CA GLU A 146 -7.45 -10.59 -18.19
C GLU A 146 -6.40 -9.50 -18.17
N ALA A 147 -5.46 -9.54 -19.12
CA ALA A 147 -4.42 -8.53 -19.30
C ALA A 147 -5.02 -7.14 -19.58
N SER A 148 -6.01 -7.05 -20.47
CA SER A 148 -6.74 -5.79 -20.73
C SER A 148 -7.48 -5.30 -19.49
N ARG A 149 -8.16 -6.19 -18.75
CA ARG A 149 -8.88 -5.82 -17.52
C ARG A 149 -7.93 -5.25 -16.46
N LEU A 150 -6.79 -5.92 -16.24
CA LEU A 150 -5.81 -5.47 -15.24
C LEU A 150 -5.16 -4.14 -15.65
N MET A 151 -4.90 -3.95 -16.94
CA MET A 151 -4.38 -2.69 -17.48
C MET A 151 -5.36 -1.54 -17.25
N GLN A 152 -6.65 -1.75 -17.55
CA GLN A 152 -7.69 -0.76 -17.29
C GLN A 152 -7.75 -0.40 -15.79
N GLU A 153 -7.67 -1.39 -14.90
CA GLU A 153 -7.67 -1.13 -13.45
C GLU A 153 -6.43 -0.31 -13.01
N VAL A 154 -5.26 -0.51 -13.62
CA VAL A 154 -4.07 0.30 -13.37
C VAL A 154 -4.29 1.75 -13.81
N GLN A 155 -4.86 1.94 -14.99
CA GLN A 155 -5.15 3.28 -15.53
C GLN A 155 -6.18 4.02 -14.70
N GLU A 156 -7.27 3.35 -14.31
CA GLU A 156 -8.30 3.93 -13.44
C GLU A 156 -7.70 4.35 -12.10
N LYS A 157 -6.82 3.53 -11.50
CA LYS A 157 -6.11 3.89 -10.27
C LYS A 157 -5.17 5.06 -10.45
N LYS A 158 -4.41 5.12 -11.56
CA LYS A 158 -3.53 6.25 -11.87
C LYS A 158 -4.32 7.54 -12.06
N ALA A 159 -5.38 7.51 -12.88
CA ALA A 159 -6.25 8.66 -13.10
C ALA A 159 -6.92 9.13 -11.80
N ALA A 160 -7.37 8.21 -10.94
CA ALA A 160 -7.93 8.55 -9.63
C ALA A 160 -6.88 9.16 -8.69
N ALA A 161 -5.65 8.65 -8.68
CA ALA A 161 -4.56 9.20 -7.88
C ALA A 161 -4.13 10.59 -8.37
N GLU A 162 -4.07 10.81 -9.68
CA GLU A 162 -3.79 12.12 -10.28
C GLU A 162 -4.91 13.13 -9.98
N ALA A 163 -6.17 12.73 -10.09
CA ALA A 163 -7.30 13.57 -9.73
C ALA A 163 -7.32 13.93 -8.23
N ALA A 164 -6.99 12.96 -7.36
CA ALA A 164 -6.85 13.21 -5.93
C ALA A 164 -5.69 14.17 -5.62
N ALA A 165 -4.55 14.01 -6.29
CA ALA A 165 -3.41 14.91 -6.14
C ALA A 165 -3.71 16.34 -6.61
N LEU A 166 -4.46 16.49 -7.71
CA LEU A 166 -4.91 17.81 -8.18
C LEU A 166 -5.90 18.45 -7.19
N ALA A 167 -6.86 17.69 -6.66
CA ALA A 167 -7.80 18.20 -5.65
C ALA A 167 -7.09 18.63 -4.36
N GLU A 168 -6.08 17.87 -3.92
CA GLU A 168 -5.26 18.23 -2.76
C GLU A 168 -4.44 19.51 -3.02
N GLN A 169 -3.88 19.67 -4.22
CA GLN A 169 -3.17 20.90 -4.61
C GLN A 169 -4.11 22.12 -4.63
N GLU A 170 -5.31 21.99 -5.20
CA GLU A 170 -6.32 23.06 -5.21
C GLU A 170 -6.76 23.47 -3.79
N GLU A 171 -6.93 22.48 -2.89
CA GLU A 171 -7.25 22.74 -1.48
C GLU A 171 -6.11 23.46 -0.75
N GLN A 172 -4.86 23.03 -0.97
CA GLN A 172 -3.67 23.68 -0.42
C GLN A 172 -3.51 25.12 -0.91
N GLU A 173 -3.72 25.38 -2.21
CA GLU A 173 -3.68 26.73 -2.77
C GLU A 173 -4.79 27.61 -2.18
N ARG A 174 -6.00 27.07 -2.02
CA ARG A 174 -7.11 27.78 -1.38
C ARG A 174 -6.81 28.12 0.08
N ALA A 175 -6.27 27.18 0.84
CA ALA A 175 -5.87 27.41 2.23
C ALA A 175 -4.80 28.51 2.34
N GLN A 176 -3.79 28.49 1.46
CA GLN A 176 -2.76 29.53 1.40
C GLN A 176 -3.34 30.91 1.01
N GLN A 177 -4.29 30.96 0.09
CA GLN A 177 -4.97 32.22 -0.27
C GLN A 177 -5.77 32.79 0.90
N LEU A 178 -6.54 31.96 1.63
CA LEU A 178 -7.25 32.40 2.82
C LEU A 178 -6.28 32.92 3.89
N GLN A 179 -5.19 32.21 4.14
CA GLN A 179 -4.19 32.63 5.13
C GLN A 179 -3.58 33.99 4.76
N ARG A 180 -3.17 34.20 3.50
CA ARG A 180 -2.65 35.50 3.04
C ARG A 180 -3.69 36.62 3.16
N ALA A 181 -4.96 36.32 2.89
CA ALA A 181 -6.04 37.30 3.05
C ALA A 181 -6.25 37.69 4.52
N MET A 182 -6.15 36.73 5.46
CA MET A 182 -6.21 37.00 6.90
C MET A 182 -5.02 37.84 7.37
N GLU A 183 -3.80 37.53 6.91
CA GLU A 183 -2.59 38.30 7.22
C GLU A 183 -2.65 39.72 6.64
N ALA A 184 -3.15 39.89 5.42
CA ALA A 184 -3.35 41.21 4.83
C ALA A 184 -4.42 42.03 5.58
N ALA A 185 -5.52 41.39 5.98
CA ALA A 185 -6.58 42.03 6.76
C ALA A 185 -6.10 42.45 8.16
N SER A 186 -5.27 41.64 8.82
CA SER A 186 -4.70 41.99 10.13
C SER A 186 -3.67 43.12 10.04
N ALA A 187 -2.91 43.21 8.95
CA ALA A 187 -1.97 44.30 8.69
C ALA A 187 -2.66 45.64 8.35
N LEU A 188 -3.91 45.61 7.87
CA LEU A 188 -4.70 46.78 7.50
C LEU A 188 -5.52 47.38 8.64
N SER A 189 -5.52 46.81 9.85
CA SER A 189 -6.09 47.42 11.05
C SER A 189 -5.18 48.55 11.54
N PRO A 190 -5.50 49.84 11.26
CA PRO A 190 -4.72 50.95 11.75
C PRO A 190 -5.16 51.22 13.20
N SER A 191 -4.19 51.49 14.06
CA SER A 191 -4.43 52.14 15.33
C SER A 191 -5.04 53.53 15.10
N GLU A 192 -6.37 53.63 15.07
CA GLU A 192 -7.07 54.88 15.34
C GLU A 192 -7.67 54.80 16.75
N SER A 193 -6.81 55.06 17.75
CA SER A 193 -7.26 55.61 19.02
C SER A 193 -7.74 57.04 18.76
N ARG A 194 -9.05 57.21 18.55
CA ARG A 194 -9.74 58.48 18.67
C ARG A 194 -10.73 58.36 19.82
N ASP A 195 -10.35 58.95 20.95
CA ASP A 195 -11.26 59.26 22.04
C ASP A 195 -12.27 60.31 21.54
N ASP A 196 -13.52 59.90 21.35
CA ASP A 196 -14.66 60.82 21.29
C ASP A 196 -15.74 60.26 22.21
N ASP A 197 -15.87 60.92 23.37
CA ASP A 197 -16.93 60.78 24.35
C ASP A 197 -18.30 61.07 23.70
N VAL A 198 -19.17 60.07 23.61
CA VAL A 198 -20.62 60.26 23.45
C VAL A 198 -21.36 59.29 24.37
N GLU A 199 -21.95 59.86 25.42
CA GLU A 199 -22.92 59.19 26.29
C GLU A 199 -24.27 58.95 25.59
N ASP A 200 -24.86 57.82 25.98
CA ASP A 200 -26.29 57.51 26.07
C ASP A 200 -27.06 57.06 24.80
N GLY A 201 -27.72 55.90 24.93
CA GLY A 201 -28.71 55.40 23.96
C GLY A 201 -28.62 53.90 23.70
N GLY A 202 -29.39 53.11 24.45
CA GLY A 202 -29.35 51.64 24.43
C GLY A 202 -29.62 50.96 23.08
N GLY A 203 -29.01 49.78 22.93
CA GLY A 203 -29.16 48.88 21.80
C GLY A 203 -28.14 47.74 21.88
N ASP A 204 -28.42 46.74 22.72
CA ASP A 204 -27.60 45.53 22.88
C ASP A 204 -27.53 44.72 21.57
N ALA A 205 -26.51 45.00 20.76
CA ALA A 205 -26.08 44.18 19.65
C ALA A 205 -24.54 44.18 19.62
N ALA A 206 -23.94 43.35 20.48
CA ALA A 206 -22.51 43.12 20.51
C ALA A 206 -22.02 42.44 19.21
N PRO A 207 -20.82 42.79 18.71
CA PRO A 207 -20.31 42.33 17.43
C PRO A 207 -19.87 40.87 17.50
N ILE A 208 -20.16 40.12 16.44
CA ILE A 208 -19.71 38.75 16.21
C ILE A 208 -18.21 38.83 15.86
N GLY A 209 -17.36 38.85 16.88
CA GLY A 209 -15.92 38.70 16.76
C GLY A 209 -15.55 37.23 16.67
N ALA A 210 -14.76 36.88 15.66
CA ALA A 210 -14.22 35.55 15.40
C ALA A 210 -13.25 35.10 16.49
N ALA A 211 -13.76 34.49 17.56
CA ALA A 211 -13.00 33.65 18.47
C ALA A 211 -13.52 32.21 18.32
N GLY A 212 -12.64 31.25 18.05
CA GLY A 212 -13.00 29.83 17.99
C GLY A 212 -13.63 29.34 19.29
N THR A 213 -14.26 28.17 19.27
CA THR A 213 -14.80 27.57 20.50
C THR A 213 -13.64 27.23 21.43
N HIS A 214 -13.63 27.78 22.65
CA HIS A 214 -12.61 27.46 23.64
C HIS A 214 -12.82 26.05 24.20
N GLU A 215 -11.74 25.29 24.34
CA GLU A 215 -11.76 23.97 24.97
C GLU A 215 -11.44 24.09 26.47
N TYR A 216 -12.37 23.63 27.33
CA TYR A 216 -12.16 23.59 28.78
C TYR A 216 -12.10 22.15 29.28
N GLU A 217 -11.03 21.79 29.99
CA GLU A 217 -10.84 20.44 30.55
C GLU A 217 -10.83 20.45 32.09
N CYS A 218 -11.62 19.56 32.70
CA CYS A 218 -11.64 19.36 34.15
C CYS A 218 -10.42 18.54 34.61
N THR A 219 -9.51 19.17 35.35
CA THR A 219 -8.30 18.54 35.91
C THR A 219 -8.57 17.39 36.90
N GLN A 220 -9.80 17.25 37.41
CA GLN A 220 -10.16 16.22 38.39
C GLN A 220 -10.65 14.93 37.73
N CYS A 221 -11.28 14.99 36.55
CA CYS A 221 -11.90 13.81 35.93
C CYS A 221 -11.77 13.74 34.40
N GLY A 222 -11.06 14.68 33.76
CA GLY A 222 -10.83 14.73 32.31
C GLY A 222 -12.08 15.07 31.48
N TYR A 223 -13.10 15.68 32.09
CA TYR A 223 -14.30 16.10 31.35
C TYR A 223 -13.98 17.34 30.50
N VAL A 224 -14.21 17.24 29.18
CA VAL A 224 -13.95 18.30 28.22
C VAL A 224 -15.26 18.97 27.79
N LEU A 225 -15.26 20.30 27.73
CA LEU A 225 -16.40 21.14 27.33
C LEU A 225 -15.99 22.13 26.25
N PHE A 226 -16.87 22.33 25.26
CA PHE A 226 -16.71 23.32 24.19
C PHE A 226 -17.88 24.31 24.22
N PRO A 227 -17.80 25.41 25.01
CA PRO A 227 -18.81 26.45 25.00
C PRO A 227 -18.85 27.14 23.64
N ALA A 228 -20.05 27.45 23.16
CA ALA A 228 -20.21 28.25 21.96
C ALA A 228 -19.62 29.65 22.19
N ALA A 229 -18.86 30.14 21.21
CA ALA A 229 -18.21 31.45 21.25
C ALA A 229 -19.20 32.56 21.60
N GLY A 230 -18.85 33.39 22.59
CA GLY A 230 -19.66 34.50 23.09
C GLY A 230 -20.83 34.09 23.99
N ARG A 231 -20.92 32.82 24.41
CA ARG A 231 -21.92 32.32 25.37
C ARG A 231 -21.30 31.59 26.57
N GLU A 232 -20.01 31.74 26.78
CA GLU A 232 -19.22 31.13 27.85
C GLU A 232 -19.78 31.54 29.22
N SER A 233 -20.17 32.80 29.39
CA SER A 233 -20.74 33.29 30.66
C SER A 233 -22.09 32.66 31.01
N LYS A 234 -22.85 32.17 30.02
CA LYS A 234 -24.16 31.54 30.21
C LYS A 234 -24.08 30.06 30.54
N PHE A 235 -23.15 29.34 29.90
CA PHE A 235 -23.01 27.89 30.05
C PHE A 235 -21.85 27.48 30.96
N PHE A 236 -20.85 28.34 31.11
CA PHE A 236 -19.64 28.18 31.91
C PHE A 236 -19.42 29.39 32.85
N GLY A 237 -20.50 29.85 33.48
CA GLY A 237 -20.48 30.92 34.49
C GLY A 237 -19.86 30.47 35.83
N ASP A 238 -19.75 31.40 36.78
CA ASP A 238 -19.01 31.16 38.03
C ASP A 238 -19.64 30.11 38.96
N ALA A 239 -20.92 29.78 38.73
CA ALA A 239 -21.63 28.71 39.43
C ALA A 239 -21.55 27.35 38.71
N PHE A 240 -20.81 27.24 37.61
CA PHE A 240 -20.68 25.99 36.86
C PHE A 240 -19.98 24.90 37.69
N LYS A 241 -20.52 23.69 37.62
CA LYS A 241 -19.95 22.50 38.24
C LYS A 241 -19.80 21.41 37.19
N CYS A 242 -18.69 20.67 37.26
CA CYS A 242 -18.46 19.53 36.40
C CYS A 242 -19.62 18.53 36.53
N PRO A 243 -20.30 18.14 35.44
CA PRO A 243 -21.41 17.21 35.49
C PRO A 243 -20.98 15.79 35.89
N GLN A 244 -19.69 15.45 35.72
CA GLN A 244 -19.17 14.12 35.97
C GLN A 244 -18.65 13.94 37.42
N CYS A 245 -18.01 14.95 38.00
CA CYS A 245 -17.39 14.84 39.33
C CYS A 245 -17.83 15.92 40.34
N GLY A 246 -18.64 16.89 39.93
CA GLY A 246 -19.13 17.96 40.80
C GLY A 246 -18.10 19.03 41.18
N ALA A 247 -16.87 18.96 40.64
CA ALA A 247 -15.84 19.98 40.88
C ALA A 247 -16.28 21.37 40.39
N ALA A 248 -15.80 22.42 41.07
CA ALA A 248 -16.10 23.80 40.71
C ALA A 248 -15.36 24.24 39.43
N LYS A 249 -15.82 25.32 38.79
CA LYS A 249 -15.18 25.94 37.62
C LYS A 249 -13.68 26.18 37.78
N SER A 250 -13.18 26.47 38.98
CA SER A 250 -11.75 26.65 39.25
C SER A 250 -10.88 25.41 38.98
N SER A 251 -11.49 24.22 38.84
CA SER A 251 -10.80 22.98 38.50
C SER A 251 -10.71 22.74 36.98
N PHE A 252 -11.18 23.67 36.15
CA PHE A 252 -11.09 23.60 34.70
C PHE A 252 -9.93 24.45 34.17
N VAL A 253 -9.21 23.93 33.18
CA VAL A 253 -8.15 24.61 32.45
C VAL A 253 -8.64 24.93 31.05
N ASP A 254 -8.36 26.14 30.57
CA ASP A 254 -8.62 26.58 29.19
C ASP A 254 -7.45 26.14 28.30
N ASN A 255 -7.70 25.23 27.37
CA ASN A 255 -6.73 24.71 26.42
C ASN A 255 -6.60 25.60 25.16
N GLY A 256 -7.36 26.69 25.08
CA GLY A 256 -7.37 27.63 23.96
C GLY A 256 -8.47 27.35 22.93
N PRO A 257 -8.56 28.17 21.87
CA PRO A 257 -9.53 28.01 20.80
C PRO A 257 -9.19 26.80 19.92
N VAL A 258 -10.20 26.00 19.58
CA VAL A 258 -10.17 24.94 18.57
C VAL A 258 -10.98 25.30 17.34
#